data_AF-A0AB40A1E0-F1
#
_entry.id   AF-A0AB40A1E0-F1
#
_cell.length_a   1.000
_cell.length_b   1.000
_cell.length_c   1.000
_cell.angle_alpha   90.00
_cell.angle_beta   90.00
_cell.angle_gamma   90.00
#
_symmetry.space_group_name_H-M   'P 1'
#
loop_
_entity.id
_entity.type
_entity.pdbx_description
1 polymer ?
#
loop_
_entity_poly.entity_id
_entity_poly.type
_entity_poly.pdbx_seq_one_letter_code
_entity_poly.pdbx_strand_id
1 'polypeptide(L)'
;MGLVDKFLNCIDLKYGVIIVGFVDIILSMLCGMYLPWIRRKGYYDQRILTEAPVTFRFLSWHEYRFYTGADFYFNRFGYAMYIFCLVVLILHIGACILIITSALSEQKWMSAPYIATALMRFVVLLLILTWIVAKSFDCTTSFWMIGLSLFSATYFWLTVVSWYSPPSVE
;
A
#
# COMPACT_ATOMS: atom_id res chain seq x y z
N MET A 1 27.42 -11.28 -14.61
CA MET A 1 26.32 -10.70 -15.44
C MET A 1 24.99 -11.11 -14.83
N GLY A 2 24.26 -10.17 -14.23
CA GLY A 2 23.07 -10.46 -13.42
C GLY A 2 21.86 -10.87 -14.27
N LEU A 3 20.91 -11.58 -13.64
CA LEU A 3 19.63 -12.00 -14.25
C LEU A 3 18.86 -10.85 -14.95
N VAL A 4 19.06 -9.60 -14.50
CA VAL A 4 18.41 -8.40 -15.03
C VAL A 4 19.14 -7.82 -16.25
N ASP A 5 20.48 -7.92 -16.32
CA ASP A 5 21.28 -7.43 -17.47
C ASP A 5 20.84 -8.14 -18.76
N LYS A 6 20.47 -9.42 -18.67
CA LYS A 6 19.97 -10.20 -19.83
C LYS A 6 18.55 -9.79 -20.27
N PHE A 7 17.74 -9.23 -19.38
CA PHE A 7 16.36 -8.84 -19.67
C PHE A 7 16.26 -7.38 -20.15
N LEU A 8 17.18 -6.52 -19.72
CA LEU A 8 17.21 -5.07 -19.98
C LEU A 8 18.32 -4.63 -20.94
N ASN A 9 18.76 -5.49 -21.87
CA ASN A 9 19.83 -5.22 -22.85
C ASN A 9 19.66 -3.90 -23.67
N CYS A 10 18.56 -3.16 -23.50
CA CYS A 10 18.30 -1.84 -24.09
C CYS A 10 18.38 -0.63 -23.13
N ILE A 11 18.42 -0.79 -21.80
CA ILE A 11 18.37 0.33 -20.83
C ILE A 11 19.38 0.12 -19.70
N ASP A 12 20.23 1.12 -19.45
CA ASP A 12 21.15 1.12 -18.31
C ASP A 12 20.38 1.01 -16.98
N LEU A 13 20.88 0.18 -16.07
CA LEU A 13 20.27 -0.10 -14.77
C LEU A 13 19.98 1.18 -14.00
N LYS A 14 20.85 2.19 -14.08
CA LYS A 14 20.64 3.50 -13.46
C LYS A 14 19.34 4.17 -13.93
N TYR A 15 19.09 4.20 -15.24
CA TYR A 15 17.84 4.77 -15.78
C TYR A 15 16.64 3.90 -15.45
N GLY A 16 16.81 2.57 -15.42
CA GLY A 16 15.77 1.63 -14.96
C GLY A 16 15.30 1.94 -13.54
N VAL A 17 16.24 2.17 -12.61
CA VAL A 17 15.95 2.53 -11.21
C VAL A 17 15.19 3.85 -11.10
N ILE A 18 15.57 4.86 -11.89
CA ILE A 18 14.86 6.15 -11.92
C ILE A 18 13.42 5.98 -12.42
N ILE A 19 13.22 5.23 -13.51
CA ILE A 19 11.89 4.95 -14.06
C ILE A 19 11.03 4.24 -13.03
N VAL A 20 11.57 3.20 -12.38
CA VAL A 20 10.87 2.48 -11.29
C VAL A 20 10.43 3.45 -10.20
N GLY A 21 11.33 4.32 -9.71
CA GLY A 21 10.98 5.32 -8.69
C GLY A 21 9.81 6.21 -9.10
N PHE A 22 9.79 6.73 -10.33
CA PHE A 22 8.69 7.58 -10.80
C PHE A 22 7.37 6.82 -10.98
N VAL A 23 7.41 5.65 -11.64
CA VAL A 23 6.22 4.83 -11.87
C VAL A 23 5.60 4.43 -10.54
N ASP A 24 6.42 4.09 -9.55
CA ASP A 24 5.93 3.59 -8.28
C ASP A 24 5.39 4.69 -7.35
N ILE A 25 5.86 5.94 -7.50
CA ILE A 25 5.23 7.13 -6.92
C ILE A 25 3.81 7.29 -7.47
N ILE A 26 3.65 7.25 -8.80
CA ILE A 26 2.34 7.40 -9.45
C ILE A 26 1.40 6.29 -8.99
N LEU A 27 1.87 5.05 -9.01
CA LEU A 27 1.09 3.88 -8.59
C LEU A 27 0.68 3.98 -7.11
N SER A 28 1.56 4.48 -6.24
CA SER A 28 1.25 4.69 -4.82
C SER A 28 0.20 5.79 -4.61
N MET A 29 0.26 6.89 -5.37
CA MET A 29 -0.77 7.92 -5.35
C MET A 29 -2.12 7.39 -5.84
N LEU A 30 -2.13 6.68 -6.98
CA LEU A 30 -3.35 6.11 -7.54
C LEU A 30 -3.96 5.08 -6.58
N CYS A 31 -3.15 4.21 -5.97
CA CYS A 31 -3.62 3.29 -4.93
C CYS A 31 -4.29 4.07 -3.79
N GLY A 32 -3.66 5.12 -3.27
CA GLY A 32 -4.23 5.95 -2.21
C GLY A 32 -5.53 6.68 -2.59
N MET A 33 -5.67 7.09 -3.86
CA MET A 33 -6.85 7.81 -4.36
C MET A 33 -8.04 6.91 -4.72
N TYR A 34 -7.79 5.67 -5.16
CA TYR A 34 -8.85 4.74 -5.59
C TYR A 34 -9.25 3.72 -4.50
N LEU A 35 -8.38 3.42 -3.53
CA LEU A 35 -8.73 2.67 -2.31
C LEU A 35 -9.77 3.31 -1.35
N PRO A 36 -10.08 4.64 -1.36
CA PRO A 36 -11.10 5.23 -0.47
C PRO A 36 -12.53 4.73 -0.74
N TRP A 37 -12.75 4.02 -1.86
CA TRP A 37 -14.08 3.64 -2.35
C TRP A 37 -14.57 2.25 -1.92
N ILE A 38 -14.02 1.70 -0.83
CA ILE A 38 -14.80 0.73 -0.04
C ILE A 38 -16.01 1.53 0.50
N ARG A 39 -17.13 1.53 -0.25
CA ARG A 39 -18.35 2.34 -0.04
C ARG A 39 -18.68 2.53 1.44
N ARG A 40 -18.13 3.60 2.03
CA ARG A 40 -18.63 4.16 3.29
C ARG A 40 -19.80 5.04 2.92
N LYS A 41 -20.99 4.72 3.40
CA LYS A 41 -22.05 5.71 3.47
C LYS A 41 -21.59 6.74 4.51
N GLY A 42 -20.92 7.81 4.09
CA GLY A 42 -20.32 8.82 4.99
C GLY A 42 -21.29 9.37 6.04
N TYR A 43 -22.58 9.37 5.73
CA TYR A 43 -23.66 9.71 6.67
C TYR A 43 -23.77 8.76 7.88
N TYR A 44 -23.55 7.45 7.70
CA TYR A 44 -23.56 6.47 8.80
C TYR A 44 -22.28 6.52 9.62
N ASP A 45 -21.12 6.80 8.99
CA ASP A 45 -19.84 6.93 9.70
C ASP A 45 -19.82 8.17 10.59
N GLN A 46 -20.32 9.32 10.11
CA GLN A 46 -20.47 10.49 10.98
C GLN A 46 -21.36 10.16 12.18
N ARG A 47 -22.54 9.57 11.99
CA ARG A 47 -23.41 9.20 13.12
C ARG A 47 -22.74 8.24 14.09
N ILE A 48 -22.08 7.18 13.61
CA ILE A 48 -21.50 6.13 14.47
C ILE A 48 -20.19 6.59 15.15
N LEU A 49 -19.42 7.50 14.54
CA LEU A 49 -18.14 8.00 15.08
C LEU A 49 -18.28 9.28 15.91
N THR A 50 -19.29 10.11 15.63
CA THR A 50 -19.56 11.37 16.37
C THR A 50 -20.65 11.25 17.42
N GLU A 51 -21.45 10.17 17.42
CA GLU A 51 -22.15 9.77 18.63
C GLU A 51 -21.07 9.40 19.65
N ALA A 52 -20.81 10.32 20.59
CA ALA A 52 -20.18 9.98 21.85
C ALA A 52 -20.87 8.70 22.37
N PRO A 53 -20.17 7.74 22.98
CA PRO A 53 -20.84 6.58 23.55
C PRO A 53 -21.92 7.10 24.49
N VAL A 54 -23.18 7.09 24.02
CA VAL A 54 -24.25 7.69 24.79
C VAL A 54 -24.60 6.63 25.81
N THR A 55 -24.04 6.78 27.00
CA THR A 55 -24.60 6.22 28.22
C THR A 55 -25.95 6.89 28.43
N PHE A 56 -26.96 6.50 27.64
CA PHE A 56 -28.34 6.77 27.99
C PHE A 56 -28.61 6.03 29.29
N ARG A 57 -28.50 6.76 30.40
CA ARG A 57 -28.77 6.28 31.75
C ARG A 57 -30.27 6.13 31.96
N PHE A 58 -31.00 5.50 31.06
CA PHE A 58 -32.44 5.37 31.24
C PHE A 58 -32.90 4.03 30.68
N LEU A 59 -33.34 3.10 31.54
CA LEU A 59 -34.18 3.38 32.72
C LEU A 59 -33.94 2.53 33.96
N SER A 60 -32.86 1.77 33.95
CA SER A 60 -32.84 0.44 34.52
C SER A 60 -31.65 -0.25 33.84
N TRP A 61 -30.98 -1.12 34.60
CA TRP A 61 -30.45 -2.40 34.16
C TRP A 61 -29.65 -2.45 32.83
N HIS A 62 -28.33 -2.28 33.01
CA HIS A 62 -27.25 -3.06 32.39
C HIS A 62 -27.37 -3.50 30.93
N GLU A 63 -27.38 -2.55 30.00
CA GLU A 63 -26.97 -2.84 28.62
C GLU A 63 -25.97 -1.80 28.12
N TYR A 64 -24.68 -2.11 28.31
CA TYR A 64 -23.57 -1.43 27.65
C TYR A 64 -23.58 -1.81 26.16
N ARG A 65 -24.46 -1.20 25.36
CA ARG A 65 -24.46 -1.46 23.92
C ARG A 65 -23.42 -0.58 23.24
N PHE A 66 -22.15 -1.02 23.33
CA PHE A 66 -21.31 -0.92 22.14
C PHE A 66 -22.13 -1.59 21.03
N TYR A 67 -22.42 -0.86 19.94
CA TYR A 67 -23.07 -1.46 18.79
C TYR A 67 -22.15 -2.58 18.26
N THR A 68 -22.42 -3.82 18.65
CA THR A 68 -21.61 -5.02 18.37
C THR A 68 -22.24 -5.84 17.25
N GLY A 69 -23.05 -5.21 16.40
CA GLY A 69 -23.55 -5.85 15.19
C GLY A 69 -22.37 -6.34 14.34
N ALA A 70 -22.56 -7.44 13.61
CA ALA A 70 -21.52 -8.07 12.80
C ALA A 70 -20.70 -7.03 12.00
N ASP A 71 -21.38 -6.09 11.35
CA ASP A 71 -20.77 -5.02 10.54
C ASP A 71 -19.87 -4.03 11.28
N PHE A 72 -19.97 -3.91 12.61
CA PHE A 72 -19.23 -2.92 13.40
C PHE A 72 -17.72 -3.21 13.44
N TYR A 73 -17.34 -4.44 13.78
CA TYR A 73 -15.93 -4.84 13.80
C TYR A 73 -15.36 -4.92 12.37
N PHE A 74 -16.18 -5.33 11.39
CA PHE A 74 -15.76 -5.41 9.99
C PHE A 74 -15.44 -4.03 9.39
N ASN A 75 -16.21 -3.00 9.72
CA ASN A 75 -15.97 -1.64 9.21
C ASN A 75 -14.79 -0.95 9.92
N ARG A 76 -14.56 -1.23 11.21
CA ARG A 76 -13.39 -0.71 11.95
C ARG A 76 -12.09 -1.38 11.53
N PHE A 77 -12.09 -2.70 11.31
CA PHE A 77 -10.91 -3.42 10.81
C PHE A 77 -10.51 -2.94 9.42
N GLY A 78 -11.48 -2.81 8.49
CA GLY A 78 -11.23 -2.23 7.17
C GLY A 78 -10.74 -0.77 7.25
N TYR A 79 -11.21 0.02 8.23
CA TYR A 79 -10.69 1.37 8.46
C TYR A 79 -9.23 1.38 8.90
N ALA A 80 -8.91 0.57 9.90
CA ALA A 80 -7.56 0.49 10.44
C ALA A 80 -6.58 0.02 9.35
N MET A 81 -6.97 -0.98 8.54
CA MET A 81 -6.20 -1.41 7.38
C MET A 81 -6.02 -0.29 6.35
N TYR A 82 -7.06 0.49 6.08
CA TYR A 82 -6.98 1.63 5.15
C TYR A 82 -6.03 2.72 5.64
N ILE A 83 -6.15 3.15 6.90
CA ILE A 83 -5.25 4.16 7.49
C ILE A 83 -3.81 3.64 7.51
N PHE A 84 -3.61 2.38 7.89
CA PHE A 84 -2.30 1.75 7.84
C PHE A 84 -1.73 1.71 6.42
N CYS A 85 -2.56 1.38 5.42
CA CYS A 85 -2.18 1.42 4.01
C CYS A 85 -1.77 2.82 3.56
N LEU A 86 -2.51 3.87 3.93
CA LEU A 86 -2.12 5.25 3.59
C LEU A 86 -0.76 5.62 4.18
N VAL A 87 -0.50 5.27 5.44
CA VAL A 87 0.80 5.51 6.09
C VAL A 87 1.91 4.79 5.31
N VAL A 88 1.70 3.52 4.96
CA VAL A 88 2.66 2.74 4.17
C VAL A 88 2.89 3.35 2.79
N LEU A 89 1.84 3.81 2.10
CA LEU A 89 1.95 4.45 0.78
C LEU A 89 2.75 5.77 0.86
N ILE A 90 2.53 6.60 1.88
CA ILE A 90 3.27 7.86 2.07
C ILE A 90 4.76 7.56 2.35
N LEU A 91 5.05 6.62 3.25
CA LEU A 91 6.42 6.21 3.53
C LEU A 91 7.10 5.65 2.28
N HIS A 92 6.36 4.89 1.48
CA HIS A 92 6.88 4.33 0.24
C HIS A 92 7.13 5.40 -0.82
N ILE A 93 6.29 6.43 -0.94
CA ILE A 93 6.59 7.59 -1.80
C ILE A 93 7.90 8.27 -1.37
N GLY A 94 8.11 8.46 -0.06
CA GLY A 94 9.38 8.96 0.47
C GLY A 94 10.57 8.07 0.08
N ALA A 95 10.41 6.75 0.17
CA ALA A 95 11.43 5.79 -0.24
C ALA A 95 11.67 5.79 -1.77
N CYS A 96 10.63 6.03 -2.58
CA CYS A 96 10.75 6.19 -4.02
C CYS A 96 11.55 7.46 -4.40
N ILE A 97 11.43 8.54 -3.61
CA ILE A 97 12.28 9.72 -3.80
C ILE A 97 13.74 9.38 -3.45
N LEU A 98 13.96 8.66 -2.35
CA LEU A 98 15.30 8.25 -1.91
C LEU A 98 16.01 7.32 -2.90
N ILE A 99 15.27 6.46 -3.61
CA ILE A 99 15.88 5.64 -4.65
C ILE A 99 16.22 6.45 -5.92
N ILE A 100 15.40 7.45 -6.29
CA ILE A 100 15.75 8.37 -7.38
C ILE A 100 17.02 9.14 -7.01
N THR A 101 17.12 9.65 -5.78
CA THR A 101 18.36 10.31 -5.32
C THR A 101 19.52 9.34 -5.21
N SER A 102 19.29 8.07 -4.82
CA SER A 102 20.31 7.01 -4.83
C SER A 102 20.91 6.83 -6.23
N ALA A 103 20.07 6.78 -7.26
CA ALA A 103 20.51 6.66 -8.65
C ALA A 103 21.27 7.90 -9.14
N LEU A 104 20.83 9.11 -8.76
CA LEU A 104 21.49 10.36 -9.18
C LEU A 104 22.82 10.61 -8.45
N SER A 105 22.89 10.28 -7.17
CA SER A 105 24.07 10.51 -6.31
C SER A 105 25.04 9.32 -6.24
N GLU A 106 24.71 8.19 -6.87
CA GLU A 106 25.44 6.92 -6.81
C GLU A 106 25.54 6.32 -5.38
N GLN A 107 24.79 6.88 -4.42
CA GLN A 107 24.76 6.41 -3.04
C GLN A 107 23.77 5.26 -2.88
N LYS A 108 24.23 4.03 -3.13
CA LYS A 108 23.40 2.81 -3.13
C LYS A 108 22.65 2.55 -1.83
N TRP A 109 23.22 2.93 -0.68
CA TRP A 109 22.61 2.74 0.64
C TRP A 109 21.23 3.40 0.77
N MET A 110 21.00 4.50 0.05
CA MET A 110 19.73 5.23 0.05
C MET A 110 18.57 4.46 -0.60
N SER A 111 18.84 3.34 -1.29
CA SER A 111 17.81 2.47 -1.85
C SER A 111 17.28 1.42 -0.87
N ALA A 112 17.94 1.19 0.27
CA ALA A 112 17.49 0.22 1.28
C ALA A 112 16.07 0.51 1.84
N PRO A 113 15.69 1.78 2.12
CA PRO A 113 14.32 2.10 2.52
C PRO A 113 13.27 1.70 1.48
N TYR A 114 13.60 1.76 0.18
CA TYR A 114 12.69 1.33 -0.89
C TYR A 114 12.45 -0.18 -0.80
N ILE A 115 13.51 -0.98 -0.66
CA ILE A 115 13.41 -2.44 -0.56
C ILE A 115 12.50 -2.84 0.62
N ALA A 116 12.69 -2.21 1.78
CA ALA A 116 11.89 -2.46 2.97
C ALA A 116 10.42 -2.04 2.80
N THR A 117 10.18 -0.82 2.31
CA THR A 117 8.82 -0.30 2.15
C THR A 117 8.05 -0.97 1.01
N ALA A 118 8.73 -1.40 -0.07
CA ALA A 118 8.14 -2.17 -1.15
C ALA A 118 7.61 -3.52 -0.65
N LEU A 119 8.37 -4.22 0.20
CA LEU A 119 7.92 -5.47 0.81
C LEU A 119 6.71 -5.26 1.73
N MET A 120 6.76 -4.24 2.60
CA MET A 120 5.62 -3.90 3.46
C MET A 120 4.38 -3.57 2.64
N ARG A 121 4.52 -2.75 1.59
CA ARG A 121 3.43 -2.39 0.69
C ARG A 121 2.86 -3.62 -0.01
N PHE A 122 3.69 -4.52 -0.51
CA PHE A 122 3.25 -5.76 -1.15
C PHE A 122 2.36 -6.58 -0.19
N VAL A 123 2.81 -6.79 1.04
CA VAL A 123 2.05 -7.55 2.06
C VAL A 123 0.72 -6.87 2.37
N VAL A 124 0.72 -5.56 2.60
CA VAL A 124 -0.49 -4.80 2.95
C VAL A 124 -1.51 -4.82 1.81
N LEU A 125 -1.07 -4.57 0.57
CA LEU A 125 -1.94 -4.60 -0.60
C LEU A 125 -2.50 -6.00 -0.86
N LEU A 126 -1.71 -7.06 -0.64
CA LEU A 126 -2.17 -8.45 -0.75
C LEU A 126 -3.24 -8.78 0.31
N LEU A 127 -3.04 -8.33 1.55
CA LEU A 127 -4.03 -8.51 2.62
C LEU A 127 -5.35 -7.78 2.30
N ILE A 128 -5.26 -6.55 1.79
CA ILE A 128 -6.44 -5.78 1.36
C ILE A 128 -7.14 -6.46 0.18
N LEU A 129 -6.39 -6.94 -0.81
CA LEU A 129 -6.95 -7.66 -1.96
C LEU A 129 -7.69 -8.92 -1.50
N THR A 130 -7.07 -9.72 -0.63
CA THR A 130 -7.67 -10.94 -0.08
C THR A 130 -8.95 -10.62 0.69
N TRP A 131 -8.95 -9.54 1.47
CA TRP A 131 -10.12 -9.07 2.20
C TRP A 131 -11.27 -8.61 1.28
N ILE A 132 -10.95 -7.86 0.22
CA ILE A 132 -11.94 -7.42 -0.79
C ILE A 132 -12.57 -8.64 -1.49
N VAL A 133 -11.74 -9.61 -1.91
CA VAL A 133 -12.20 -10.84 -2.57
C VAL A 133 -13.07 -11.68 -1.63
N ALA A 134 -12.62 -11.90 -0.38
CA ALA A 134 -13.38 -12.67 0.60
C ALA A 134 -14.75 -12.05 0.92
N LYS A 135 -14.85 -10.72 0.91
CA LYS A 135 -16.09 -9.99 1.21
C LYS A 135 -16.98 -9.73 -0.03
N SER A 136 -16.55 -10.13 -1.23
CA SER A 136 -17.32 -9.96 -2.48
C SER A 136 -17.75 -8.52 -2.76
N PHE A 137 -16.84 -7.56 -2.61
CA PHE A 137 -17.14 -6.17 -2.98
C PHE A 137 -17.05 -5.95 -4.50
N ASP A 138 -18.13 -5.41 -5.10
CA ASP A 138 -18.15 -4.89 -6.47
C ASP A 138 -17.36 -3.57 -6.58
N CYS A 139 -16.03 -3.65 -6.51
CA CYS A 139 -15.15 -2.51 -6.78
C CYS A 139 -14.06 -2.91 -7.77
N THR A 140 -14.47 -3.06 -9.03
CA THR A 140 -13.62 -3.49 -10.15
C THR A 140 -12.37 -2.61 -10.29
N THR A 141 -12.51 -1.29 -10.17
CA THR A 141 -11.38 -0.34 -10.30
C THR A 141 -10.28 -0.57 -9.24
N SER A 142 -10.65 -0.77 -7.97
CA SER A 142 -9.68 -1.02 -6.90
C SER A 142 -8.98 -2.37 -7.07
N PHE A 143 -9.71 -3.38 -7.56
CA PHE A 143 -9.13 -4.70 -7.86
C PHE A 143 -8.03 -4.60 -8.93
N TRP A 144 -8.32 -3.92 -10.05
CA TRP A 144 -7.35 -3.71 -11.12
C TRP A 144 -6.15 -2.89 -10.66
N MET A 145 -6.36 -1.84 -9.87
CA MET A 145 -5.28 -1.00 -9.34
C MET A 145 -4.34 -1.77 -8.40
N ILE A 146 -4.90 -2.56 -7.47
CA ILE A 146 -4.10 -3.38 -6.56
C ILE A 146 -3.39 -4.49 -7.34
N GLY A 147 -4.07 -5.14 -8.29
CA GLY A 147 -3.50 -6.18 -9.14
C GLY A 147 -2.32 -5.67 -9.97
N LEU A 148 -2.47 -4.52 -10.63
CA LEU A 148 -1.38 -3.84 -11.35
C LEU A 148 -0.21 -3.53 -10.42
N SER A 149 -0.50 -3.05 -9.22
CA SER A 149 0.53 -2.73 -8.24
C SER A 149 1.29 -3.94 -7.71
N LEU A 150 0.62 -5.08 -7.52
CA LEU A 150 1.25 -6.31 -7.05
C LEU A 150 2.03 -7.00 -8.16
N PHE A 151 1.52 -6.94 -9.40
CA PHE A 151 2.16 -7.58 -10.56
C PHE A 151 3.51 -6.94 -10.90
N SER A 152 3.59 -5.60 -10.88
CA SER A 152 4.85 -4.90 -11.16
C SER A 152 5.85 -4.94 -10.00
N ALA A 153 5.40 -5.27 -8.79
CA ALA A 153 6.22 -5.21 -7.57
C ALA A 153 7.46 -6.09 -7.63
N THR A 154 7.36 -7.32 -8.14
CA THR A 154 8.50 -8.23 -8.24
C THR A 154 9.57 -7.69 -9.18
N TYR A 155 9.16 -7.12 -10.32
CA TYR A 155 10.08 -6.54 -11.29
C TYR A 155 10.78 -5.29 -10.75
N PHE A 156 10.02 -4.39 -10.09
CA PHE A 156 10.60 -3.21 -9.45
C PHE A 156 11.59 -3.62 -8.37
N TRP A 157 11.20 -4.56 -7.50
CA TRP A 157 12.07 -5.05 -6.43
C TRP A 157 13.38 -5.64 -6.95
N LEU A 158 13.33 -6.50 -7.98
CA LEU A 158 14.55 -7.07 -8.59
C LEU A 158 15.46 -6.01 -9.21
N THR A 159 14.88 -5.00 -9.86
CA THR A 159 15.63 -3.87 -10.44
C THR A 159 16.38 -3.10 -9.36
N VAL A 160 15.71 -2.80 -8.24
CA VAL A 160 16.31 -2.06 -7.12
C VAL A 160 17.32 -2.89 -6.33
N VAL A 161 17.07 -4.17 -6.13
CA VAL A 161 18.03 -5.08 -5.46
C VAL A 161 19.30 -5.21 -6.29
N SER A 162 19.18 -5.31 -7.61
CA SER A 162 20.34 -5.33 -8.52
C SER A 162 21.15 -4.04 -8.46
N TRP A 163 20.51 -2.90 -8.18
CA TRP A 163 21.19 -1.63 -7.93
C TRP A 163 21.90 -1.57 -6.58
N TYR A 164 21.21 -2.04 -5.53
CA TYR A 164 21.71 -2.03 -4.16
C TYR A 164 22.91 -2.97 -3.97
N SER A 165 22.83 -4.17 -4.51
CA SER A 165 23.85 -5.22 -4.42
C SER A 165 24.14 -5.75 -5.83
N PRO A 166 24.98 -5.06 -6.61
CA PRO A 166 25.33 -5.52 -7.95
C PRO A 166 26.00 -6.90 -7.87
N PRO A 167 25.69 -7.81 -8.81
CA PRO A 167 26.31 -9.14 -8.83
C PRO A 167 27.83 -8.99 -8.91
N SER A 168 28.55 -9.74 -8.07
CA SER A 168 30.01 -9.83 -8.14
C SER A 168 30.40 -10.24 -9.56
N VAL A 169 31.32 -9.49 -10.15
CA VAL A 169 31.95 -9.85 -11.41
C VAL A 169 32.94 -10.96 -11.08
N GLU A 170 32.45 -12.20 -11.05
CA GLU A 170 33.26 -13.39 -11.30
C GLU A 170 33.29 -13.67 -12.81
#